data_AF-A0A2V6CT24-F1
#
_entry.id   AF-A0A2V6CT24-F1
#
_cell.length_a   1.000
_cell.length_b   1.000
_cell.length_c   1.000
_cell.angle_alpha   90.00
_cell.angle_beta   90.00
_cell.angle_gamma   90.00
#
_symmetry.space_group_name_H-M   'P 1'
#
loop_
_entity.id
_entity.type
_entity.pdbx_description
1 polymer ?
#
loop_
_entity_poly.entity_id
_entity_poly.type
_entity_poly.pdbx_seq_one_letter_code
_entity_poly.pdbx_strand_id
1 'polypeptide(L)'
;KDGVGVLPGLLNESRALVTISVISGWASAGFFMVVFLAGLANIPEDVLEAARLDGASAWQTFWRIKFPLLREVMLVALLICFTGAFKAFDLFWVLLPNQDHTSIVSTLLVKEVIKFDNRGYGSALAVILTALVLLTVAVIIGAKNLSLRRGRSRPL
;
A
#
# COMPACT_ATOMS: atom_id res chain seq x y z
N LYS A 1 -13.76 -30.42 -12.56
CA LYS A 1 -12.45 -30.04 -13.13
C LYS A 1 -12.49 -28.65 -13.78
N ASP A 2 -13.66 -28.02 -13.91
CA ASP A 2 -13.78 -26.68 -14.50
C ASP A 2 -14.62 -25.81 -13.56
N GLY A 3 -13.94 -25.01 -12.75
CA GLY A 3 -14.56 -24.22 -11.67
C GLY A 3 -14.05 -22.78 -11.61
N VAL A 4 -13.61 -22.21 -12.73
CA VAL A 4 -13.19 -20.80 -12.80
C VAL A 4 -13.63 -20.19 -14.14
N GLY A 5 -14.93 -20.25 -14.38
CA GLY A 5 -15.59 -19.45 -15.41
C GLY A 5 -15.84 -18.04 -14.89
N VAL A 6 -14.84 -17.17 -14.98
CA VAL A 6 -15.11 -15.72 -15.01
C VAL A 6 -14.21 -14.99 -16.01
N LEU A 7 -12.93 -15.38 -16.18
CA LEU A 7 -12.02 -14.68 -17.11
C LEU A 7 -10.90 -15.58 -17.70
N PRO A 8 -11.22 -16.55 -18.60
CA PRO A 8 -10.27 -17.54 -19.11
C PRO A 8 -9.06 -16.95 -19.85
N GLY A 9 -9.22 -15.79 -20.49
CA GLY A 9 -8.14 -15.12 -21.25
C GLY A 9 -7.41 -14.01 -20.48
N LEU A 10 -7.94 -13.56 -19.34
CA LEU A 10 -7.38 -12.44 -18.57
C LEU A 10 -6.36 -12.92 -17.53
N LEU A 11 -6.47 -14.19 -17.09
CA LEU A 11 -5.57 -14.83 -16.13
C LEU A 11 -4.54 -15.76 -16.78
N ASN A 12 -4.07 -15.46 -18.00
CA ASN A 12 -2.87 -16.11 -18.56
C ASN A 12 -1.64 -15.79 -17.69
N GLU A 13 -0.67 -16.71 -17.62
CA GLU A 13 0.58 -16.64 -16.83
C GLU A 13 1.23 -15.24 -16.83
N SER A 14 1.28 -14.60 -18.00
CA SER A 14 1.91 -13.29 -18.20
C SER A 14 1.01 -12.08 -17.86
N ARG A 15 -0.31 -12.25 -17.81
CA ARG A 15 -1.29 -11.16 -17.61
C ARG A 15 -1.94 -11.17 -16.23
N ALA A 16 -1.94 -12.32 -15.55
CA ALA A 16 -2.52 -12.48 -14.23
C ALA A 16 -1.97 -11.47 -13.21
N LEU A 17 -0.64 -11.25 -13.17
CA LEU A 17 -0.03 -10.27 -12.27
C LEU A 17 -0.51 -8.84 -12.55
N VAL A 18 -0.64 -8.47 -13.82
CA VAL A 18 -1.10 -7.13 -14.22
C VAL A 18 -2.55 -6.94 -13.82
N THR A 19 -3.41 -7.92 -14.09
CA THR A 19 -4.82 -7.89 -13.72
C THR A 19 -5.01 -7.74 -12.21
N ILE A 20 -4.29 -8.53 -11.41
CA ILE A 20 -4.39 -8.46 -9.94
C ILE A 20 -3.88 -7.12 -9.44
N SER A 21 -2.80 -6.58 -10.02
CA SER A 21 -2.26 -5.27 -9.67
C SER A 21 -3.25 -4.14 -9.96
N VAL A 22 -3.94 -4.20 -11.10
CA VAL A 22 -4.97 -3.21 -11.47
C VAL A 22 -6.18 -3.30 -10.53
N ILE A 23 -6.66 -4.51 -10.23
CA ILE A 23 -7.79 -4.71 -9.30
C ILE A 23 -7.42 -4.23 -7.89
N SER A 24 -6.22 -4.57 -7.42
CA SER A 24 -5.70 -4.12 -6.12
C SER A 24 -5.56 -2.59 -6.05
N GLY A 25 -5.00 -1.99 -7.11
CA GLY A 25 -4.87 -0.54 -7.24
C GLY A 25 -6.24 0.15 -7.23
N TRP A 26 -7.21 -0.39 -7.97
CA TRP A 26 -8.57 0.13 -8.00
C TRP A 26 -9.26 0.07 -6.63
N ALA A 27 -9.17 -1.08 -5.95
CA ALA A 27 -9.75 -1.23 -4.61
C ALA A 27 -9.14 -0.26 -3.59
N SER A 28 -7.83 0.00 -3.71
CA SER A 28 -7.10 0.89 -2.81
C SER A 28 -7.30 2.38 -3.16
N ALA A 29 -7.66 2.69 -4.40
CA ALA A 29 -7.80 4.07 -4.89
C ALA A 29 -8.87 4.85 -4.10
N GLY A 30 -10.01 4.22 -3.78
CA GLY A 30 -11.07 4.86 -3.00
C GLY A 30 -10.60 5.29 -1.60
N PHE A 31 -9.85 4.42 -0.92
CA PHE A 31 -9.29 4.72 0.39
C PHE A 31 -8.29 5.87 0.33
N PHE A 32 -7.33 5.81 -0.60
CA PHE A 32 -6.31 6.87 -0.71
C PHE A 32 -6.89 8.20 -1.17
N MET A 33 -7.94 8.19 -2.01
CA MET A 33 -8.64 9.41 -2.40
C MET A 33 -9.21 10.15 -1.19
N VAL A 34 -9.85 9.44 -0.26
CA VAL A 34 -10.37 10.04 0.98
C VAL A 34 -9.24 10.56 1.87
N VAL A 35 -8.15 9.79 2.01
CA VAL A 35 -6.97 10.22 2.79
C VAL A 35 -6.36 11.50 2.22
N PHE A 36 -6.19 11.58 0.90
CA PHE A 36 -5.67 12.79 0.25
C PHE A 36 -6.64 13.97 0.33
N LEU A 37 -7.95 13.72 0.24
CA LEU A 37 -8.96 14.77 0.41
C LEU A 37 -8.94 15.34 1.84
N ALA A 38 -8.85 14.47 2.86
CA ALA A 38 -8.71 14.90 4.24
C ALA A 38 -7.40 15.67 4.48
N GLY A 39 -6.32 15.27 3.80
CA GLY A 39 -5.06 15.99 3.81
C GLY A 39 -5.16 17.39 3.20
N LEU A 40 -5.83 17.51 2.06
CA LEU A 40 -6.08 18.78 1.38
C LEU A 40 -6.99 19.70 2.21
N ALA A 41 -8.00 19.14 2.89
CA ALA A 41 -8.91 19.89 3.75
C ALA A 41 -8.23 20.44 5.02
N ASN A 42 -7.09 19.88 5.43
CA ASN A 42 -6.30 20.39 6.55
C ASN A 42 -5.37 21.55 6.18
N ILE A 43 -5.27 21.93 4.90
CA ILE A 43 -4.43 23.05 4.48
C ILE A 43 -5.10 24.36 4.95
N PRO A 44 -4.43 25.21 5.76
CA PRO A 44 -5.01 26.46 6.23
C PRO A 44 -5.38 27.38 5.06
N GLU A 45 -6.58 27.95 5.09
CA GLU A 45 -7.06 28.86 4.04
C GLU A 45 -6.20 30.12 3.94
N ASP A 46 -5.70 30.63 5.06
CA ASP A 46 -4.81 31.79 5.14
C ASP A 46 -3.59 31.68 4.21
N VAL A 47 -3.02 30.48 4.07
CA VAL A 47 -1.84 30.22 3.21
C VAL A 47 -2.24 30.27 1.73
N LEU A 48 -3.46 29.81 1.40
CA LEU A 48 -4.00 29.84 0.04
C LEU A 48 -4.41 31.25 -0.36
N GLU A 49 -4.95 32.03 0.57
CA GLU A 49 -5.27 33.45 0.36
C GLU A 49 -4.01 34.30 0.18
N ALA A 50 -2.99 34.10 1.02
CA ALA A 50 -1.70 34.76 0.85
C ALA A 50 -1.08 34.48 -0.54
N ALA A 51 -1.11 33.21 -0.98
CA ALA A 51 -0.63 32.85 -2.31
C ALA A 51 -1.40 33.52 -3.46
N ARG A 52 -2.71 33.75 -3.27
CA ARG A 52 -3.54 34.48 -4.23
C ARG A 52 -3.20 35.96 -4.26
N LEU A 53 -2.96 36.57 -3.09
CA LEU A 53 -2.53 37.97 -2.97
C LEU A 53 -1.13 38.17 -3.61
N ASP A 54 -0.25 37.18 -3.49
CA ASP A 54 1.07 37.14 -4.14
C ASP A 54 1.01 36.86 -5.66
N GLY A 55 -0.18 36.68 -6.24
CA GLY A 55 -0.36 36.43 -7.67
C GLY A 55 0.09 35.05 -8.15
N ALA A 56 0.21 34.07 -7.24
CA ALA A 56 0.64 32.72 -7.60
C ALA A 56 -0.42 32.02 -8.48
N SER A 57 0.02 31.42 -9.59
CA SER A 57 -0.87 30.64 -10.46
C SER A 57 -1.29 29.32 -9.81
N ALA A 58 -2.43 28.75 -10.22
CA ALA A 58 -2.92 27.49 -9.67
C ALA A 58 -1.90 26.33 -9.74
N TRP A 59 -1.08 26.31 -10.80
CA TRP A 59 0.00 25.33 -10.97
C TRP A 59 1.16 25.54 -9.99
N GLN A 60 1.53 26.81 -9.75
CA GLN A 60 2.53 27.16 -8.75
C GLN A 60 2.03 26.84 -7.34
N THR A 61 0.79 27.19 -7.02
CA THR A 61 0.15 26.88 -5.73
C THR A 61 0.07 25.36 -5.50
N PHE A 62 -0.21 24.57 -6.53
CA PHE A 62 -0.20 23.11 -6.40
C PHE A 62 1.19 22.57 -6.04
N TRP A 63 2.21 22.87 -6.85
CA TRP A 63 3.55 22.29 -6.66
C TRP A 63 4.36 22.89 -5.52
N ARG A 64 4.19 24.19 -5.22
CA ARG A 64 4.99 24.89 -4.20
C ARG A 64 4.32 24.94 -2.84
N ILE A 65 2.99 24.80 -2.77
CA ILE A 65 2.25 24.92 -1.51
C ILE A 65 1.58 23.59 -1.20
N LYS A 66 0.61 23.16 -2.01
CA LYS A 66 -0.17 21.95 -1.71
C LYS A 66 0.69 20.69 -1.64
N PHE A 67 1.57 20.47 -2.61
CA PHE A 67 2.43 19.28 -2.68
C PHE A 67 3.36 19.12 -1.46
N PRO A 68 4.15 20.13 -1.04
CA PRO A 68 4.99 20.00 0.16
C PRO A 68 4.18 19.88 1.45
N LEU A 69 3.03 20.56 1.57
CA LEU A 69 2.12 20.41 2.72
C LEU A 69 1.51 19.01 2.81
N LEU A 70 1.20 18.41 1.66
CA LEU A 70 0.71 17.03 1.57
C LEU A 70 1.79 15.97 1.81
N ARG A 71 3.07 16.34 1.93
CA ARG A 71 4.16 15.36 2.12
C ARG A 71 3.94 14.47 3.34
N GLU A 72 3.46 15.03 4.45
CA GLU A 72 3.13 14.27 5.68
C GLU A 72 2.04 13.23 5.40
N VAL A 73 1.00 13.63 4.67
CA VAL A 73 -0.12 12.76 4.28
C VAL A 73 0.33 11.70 3.28
N MET A 74 1.18 12.06 2.31
CA MET A 74 1.79 11.13 1.35
C MET A 74 2.64 10.08 2.06
N LEU A 75 3.41 10.45 3.07
CA LEU A 75 4.19 9.50 3.87
C LEU A 75 3.25 8.50 4.53
N VAL A 76 2.24 8.97 5.26
CA VAL A 76 1.27 8.08 5.93
C VAL A 76 0.56 7.17 4.94
N ALA A 77 0.08 7.71 3.81
CA ALA A 77 -0.55 6.94 2.74
C ALA A 77 0.41 5.86 2.19
N LEU A 78 1.68 6.20 1.97
CA LEU A 78 2.68 5.25 1.49
C LEU A 78 2.95 4.14 2.51
N LEU A 79 2.96 4.44 3.81
CA LEU A 79 3.11 3.41 4.85
C LEU A 79 1.93 2.43 4.85
N ILE A 80 0.71 2.96 4.74
CA ILE A 80 -0.50 2.15 4.68
C ILE A 80 -0.50 1.30 3.41
N CYS A 81 -0.14 1.89 2.26
CA CYS A 81 -0.02 1.21 0.98
C CYS A 81 0.99 0.06 1.05
N PHE A 82 2.17 0.32 1.60
CA PHE A 82 3.21 -0.69 1.77
C PHE A 82 2.73 -1.83 2.67
N THR A 83 2.12 -1.51 3.81
CA THR A 83 1.55 -2.52 4.72
C THR A 83 0.43 -3.32 4.07
N GLY A 84 -0.42 -2.67 3.26
CA GLY A 84 -1.49 -3.29 2.50
C GLY A 84 -0.96 -4.24 1.41
N ALA A 85 0.14 -3.89 0.75
CA ALA A 85 0.78 -4.74 -0.25
C ALA A 85 1.26 -6.07 0.35
N PHE A 86 1.78 -6.08 1.58
CA PHE A 86 2.10 -7.35 2.28
C PHE A 86 0.86 -8.18 2.61
N LYS A 87 -0.29 -7.53 2.83
CA LYS A 87 -1.58 -8.20 3.06
C LYS A 87 -2.29 -8.63 1.78
N ALA A 88 -1.78 -8.28 0.59
CA ALA A 88 -2.45 -8.55 -0.68
C ALA A 88 -2.68 -10.05 -0.97
N PHE A 89 -2.12 -10.96 -0.17
CA PHE A 89 -2.39 -12.39 -0.18
C PHE A 89 -3.88 -12.74 -0.34
N ASP A 90 -4.78 -12.07 0.37
CA ASP A 90 -6.22 -12.37 0.31
C ASP A 90 -6.78 -12.25 -1.11
N LEU A 91 -6.36 -11.21 -1.85
CA LEU A 91 -6.80 -10.97 -3.21
C LEU A 91 -6.28 -12.04 -4.18
N PHE A 92 -5.04 -12.49 -4.01
CA PHE A 92 -4.46 -13.56 -4.82
C PHE A 92 -5.12 -14.91 -4.52
N TRP A 93 -5.48 -15.18 -3.26
CA TRP A 93 -6.17 -16.40 -2.89
C TRP A 93 -7.59 -16.48 -3.48
N VAL A 94 -8.34 -15.39 -3.42
CA VAL A 94 -9.70 -15.31 -3.97
C VAL A 94 -9.70 -15.41 -5.50
N LEU A 95 -8.75 -14.75 -6.17
CA LEU A 95 -8.73 -14.69 -7.63
C LEU A 95 -8.02 -15.88 -8.30
N LEU A 96 -6.99 -16.45 -7.67
CA LEU A 96 -6.19 -17.55 -8.23
C LEU A 96 -6.07 -18.75 -7.26
N PRO A 97 -7.18 -19.38 -6.85
CA PRO A 97 -7.16 -20.47 -5.88
C PRO A 97 -6.38 -21.71 -6.34
N ASN A 98 -6.16 -21.90 -7.65
CA ASN A 98 -5.62 -23.14 -8.23
C ASN A 98 -4.54 -22.96 -9.31
N GLN A 99 -3.94 -21.78 -9.44
CA GLN A 99 -2.90 -21.52 -10.46
C GLN A 99 -1.50 -21.69 -9.85
N ASP A 100 -0.69 -22.63 -10.35
CA ASP A 100 0.67 -22.93 -9.85
C ASP A 100 1.73 -21.94 -10.34
N HIS A 101 1.40 -21.22 -11.41
CA HIS A 101 2.36 -20.47 -12.20
C HIS A 101 2.58 -19.03 -11.76
N THR A 102 1.62 -18.44 -11.04
CA THR A 102 1.66 -17.04 -10.59
C THR A 102 1.72 -16.97 -9.07
N SER A 103 2.69 -17.70 -8.51
CA SER A 103 2.79 -17.94 -7.08
C SER A 103 3.65 -16.86 -6.41
N ILE A 104 3.02 -15.88 -5.77
CA ILE A 104 3.68 -15.09 -4.71
C ILE A 104 3.84 -15.95 -3.45
N VAL A 105 4.83 -15.62 -2.62
CA VAL A 105 5.20 -16.34 -1.38
C VAL A 105 3.98 -16.75 -0.54
N SER A 106 3.00 -15.87 -0.45
CA SER A 106 1.79 -16.08 0.35
C SER A 106 0.82 -17.13 -0.22
N THR A 107 0.74 -17.33 -1.54
CA THR A 107 -0.14 -18.35 -2.16
C THR A 107 0.46 -19.75 -2.09
N LEU A 108 1.79 -19.87 -2.16
CA LEU A 108 2.50 -21.13 -1.90
C LEU A 108 2.23 -21.63 -0.49
N LEU A 109 2.22 -20.68 0.44
CA LEU A 109 1.96 -20.88 1.85
C LEU A 109 0.63 -21.62 2.10
N VAL A 110 -0.45 -21.10 1.52
CA VAL A 110 -1.79 -21.64 1.76
C VAL A 110 -2.06 -22.91 0.94
N LYS A 111 -1.41 -23.08 -0.21
CA LYS A 111 -1.36 -24.41 -0.86
C LYS A 111 -0.70 -25.44 0.07
N GLU A 112 0.39 -25.10 0.73
CA GLU A 112 1.06 -26.01 1.66
C GLU A 112 0.18 -26.36 2.88
N VAL A 113 -0.55 -25.38 3.41
CA VAL A 113 -1.47 -25.61 4.55
C VAL A 113 -2.69 -26.45 4.16
N ILE A 114 -3.31 -26.16 3.02
CA ILE A 114 -4.63 -26.68 2.65
C ILE A 114 -4.55 -27.92 1.75
N LYS A 115 -3.62 -27.99 0.78
CA LYS A 115 -3.51 -29.15 -0.12
C LYS A 115 -2.74 -30.33 0.49
N PHE A 116 -1.78 -30.07 1.37
CA PHE A 116 -0.92 -31.12 1.94
C PHE A 116 -1.28 -31.52 3.38
N ASP A 117 -2.36 -30.97 3.95
CA ASP A 117 -2.82 -31.14 5.37
C ASP A 117 -1.72 -30.93 6.42
N ASN A 118 -0.66 -30.20 6.05
CA ASN A 118 0.50 -29.92 6.89
C ASN A 118 0.27 -28.66 7.74
N ARG A 119 -0.72 -28.75 8.64
CA ARG A 119 -1.17 -27.62 9.49
C ARG A 119 -0.04 -27.01 10.33
N GLY A 120 0.94 -27.82 10.73
CA GLY A 120 2.13 -27.35 11.45
C GLY A 120 3.01 -26.41 10.62
N TYR A 121 3.21 -26.74 9.34
CA TYR A 121 4.00 -25.90 8.42
C TYR A 121 3.28 -24.59 8.10
N GLY A 122 1.96 -24.66 7.95
CA GLY A 122 1.11 -23.49 7.72
C GLY A 122 1.12 -22.48 8.86
N SER A 123 1.03 -22.95 10.10
CA SER A 123 1.12 -22.09 11.29
C SER A 123 2.49 -21.43 11.41
N ALA A 124 3.58 -22.16 11.16
CA ALA A 124 4.94 -21.63 11.22
C ALA A 124 5.15 -20.48 10.23
N LEU A 125 4.72 -20.64 8.98
CA LEU A 125 4.85 -19.58 7.98
C LEU A 125 3.93 -18.38 8.24
N ALA A 126 2.73 -18.58 8.82
CA ALA A 126 1.87 -17.47 9.22
C ALA A 126 2.53 -16.61 10.32
N VAL A 127 3.21 -17.24 11.28
CA VAL A 127 4.00 -16.56 12.32
C VAL A 127 5.18 -15.80 11.69
N ILE A 128 5.89 -16.40 10.74
CA ILE A 128 7.01 -15.75 10.03
C ILE A 128 6.53 -14.51 9.26
N LEU A 129 5.43 -14.62 8.51
CA LEU A 129 4.86 -13.48 7.80
C LEU A 129 4.43 -12.38 8.76
N THR A 130 3.80 -12.75 9.88
CA THR A 130 3.38 -11.79 10.92
C THR A 130 4.59 -11.06 11.49
N ALA A 131 5.66 -11.79 11.82
CA ALA A 131 6.91 -11.21 12.30
C ALA A 131 7.54 -10.26 11.27
N LEU A 132 7.54 -10.62 9.99
CA LEU A 132 8.08 -9.79 8.91
C LEU A 132 7.28 -8.49 8.76
N VAL A 133 5.96 -8.53 8.83
CA VAL A 133 5.10 -7.33 8.80
C VAL A 133 5.33 -6.45 10.03
N LEU A 134 5.50 -7.03 11.21
CA LEU A 134 5.83 -6.26 12.42
C LEU A 134 7.20 -5.59 12.30
N LEU A 135 8.19 -6.28 11.73
CA LEU A 135 9.52 -5.72 11.49
C LEU A 135 9.48 -4.54 10.50
N THR A 136 8.75 -4.65 9.39
CA THR A 136 8.65 -3.54 8.42
C THR A 136 8.00 -2.30 9.05
N VAL A 137 6.92 -2.49 9.82
CA VAL A 137 6.28 -1.41 10.57
C VAL A 137 7.24 -0.79 11.60
N ALA A 138 7.97 -1.61 12.35
CA ALA A 138 8.94 -1.14 13.34
C ALA A 138 10.08 -0.34 12.70
N VAL A 139 10.63 -0.79 11.56
CA VAL A 139 11.69 -0.08 10.82
C VAL A 139 11.21 1.28 10.33
N ILE A 140 10.00 1.34 9.78
CA ILE A 140 9.39 2.58 9.28
C ILE A 140 9.18 3.58 10.41
N ILE A 141 8.61 3.14 11.52
CA ILE A 141 8.38 3.99 12.70
C ILE A 141 9.72 4.44 13.28
N GLY A 142 10.69 3.54 13.39
CA GLY A 142 12.05 3.84 13.85
C GLY A 142 12.74 4.87 12.98
N ALA A 143 12.67 4.74 11.65
CA ALA A 143 13.24 5.68 10.69
C ALA A 143 12.60 7.07 10.79
N LYS A 144 11.27 7.14 10.95
CA LYS A 144 10.55 8.40 11.21
C LYS A 144 10.95 9.02 12.55
N ASN A 145 11.09 8.22 13.60
CA ASN A 145 11.44 8.73 14.93
C ASN A 145 12.91 9.25 14.98
N LEU A 146 13.81 8.59 14.24
CA LEU A 146 15.19 9.02 14.05
C LEU A 146 15.30 10.32 13.23
N SER A 147 14.46 10.51 12.21
CA SER A 147 14.47 11.75 11.42
C SER A 147 13.93 12.94 12.23
N LEU A 148 12.93 12.74 13.07
CA LEU A 148 12.41 13.75 14.01
C LEU A 148 13.45 14.15 15.06
N ARG A 149 14.26 13.21 15.56
CA ARG A 149 15.38 13.49 16.48
C ARG A 149 16.50 14.32 15.83
N ARG A 150 16.82 14.05 14.56
CA ARG A 150 17.83 14.84 13.81
C ARG A 150 17.39 16.28 13.54
N GLY A 151 16.09 16.53 13.37
CA GLY A 151 15.54 17.88 13.18
C GLY A 151 15.65 18.78 14.43
N ARG A 152 15.71 18.19 15.62
CA ARG A 152 15.77 18.92 16.91
C ARG A 152 17.18 19.38 17.32
N SER A 153 18.20 19.06 16.52
CA SER A 153 19.62 19.27 16.84
C SER A 153 20.29 20.41 16.06
N ARG A 154 19.51 21.27 15.39
CA ARG A 154 20.04 22.54 14.84
C ARG A 154 19.71 23.68 15.82
N PRO A 155 20.58 23.99 16.79
CA PRO A 155 20.53 25.27 17.46
C PRO A 155 20.83 26.37 16.42
N LEU A 156 20.09 27.48 16.54
CA LEU A 156 20.31 28.74 15.82
C LEU A 156 21.72 29.29 16.07
#